data_AF-A0A343TFE1-F1
#
_entry.id   AF-A0A343TFE1-F1
#
_cell.length_a   1.000
_cell.length_b   1.000
_cell.length_c   1.000
_cell.angle_alpha   90.00
_cell.angle_beta   90.00
_cell.angle_gamma   90.00
#
_symmetry.space_group_name_H-M   'P 1'
#
loop_
_entity.id
_entity.type
_entity.pdbx_description
1 polymer ?
#
loop_
_entity_poly.entity_id
_entity_poly.type
_entity_poly.pdbx_seq_one_letter_code
_entity_poly.pdbx_strand_id
1 'polypeptide(L)'
;MSDTEKLLEEMPPELLRGFLARELETDPDLERRLHSFLNTSDLDVYELRAEIESKYGYQTAPNFTQHEKRAESYIEKGRYRDAETIYRAMFEAMRDHLHEFDSHRGGFEHDETFQDAIASYATCIHDANLPHEEKCEYIEYCFDQWVDEHEEGGFPQHFREALWEMCTTEDDYRYWHPC
;
A
#
# COMPACT_ATOMS: atom_id res chain seq x y z
N MET A 1 8.87 13.30 -29.86
CA MET A 1 7.81 14.09 -29.22
C MET A 1 6.59 14.03 -30.11
N SER A 2 5.52 13.45 -29.60
CA SER A 2 4.24 13.43 -30.32
C SER A 2 3.60 14.82 -30.31
N ASP A 3 2.72 15.10 -31.28
CA ASP A 3 1.97 16.37 -31.32
C ASP A 3 1.13 16.57 -30.04
N THR A 4 0.71 15.48 -29.39
CA THR A 4 -0.03 15.49 -28.13
C THR A 4 0.83 15.94 -26.96
N GLU A 5 2.10 15.49 -26.86
CA GLU A 5 3.01 15.92 -25.78
C GLU A 5 3.28 17.43 -25.84
N LYS A 6 3.49 17.98 -27.04
CA LYS A 6 3.67 19.43 -27.22
C LYS A 6 2.45 20.22 -26.77
N LEU A 7 1.25 19.75 -27.11
CA LEU A 7 0.00 20.40 -26.73
C LEU A 7 -0.15 20.47 -25.19
N LEU A 8 0.24 19.39 -24.50
CA LEU A 8 0.18 19.31 -23.04
C LEU A 8 1.24 20.20 -22.37
N GLU A 9 2.45 20.29 -22.93
CA GLU A 9 3.51 21.17 -22.41
C GLU A 9 3.22 22.66 -22.61
N GLU A 10 2.58 23.03 -23.72
CA GLU A 10 2.25 24.43 -24.05
C GLU A 10 0.99 24.93 -23.30
N MET A 11 0.17 24.02 -22.77
CA MET A 11 -1.06 24.37 -22.08
C MET A 11 -0.82 24.82 -20.63
N PRO A 12 -1.38 25.97 -20.22
CA PRO A 12 -1.38 26.38 -18.82
C PRO A 12 -2.10 25.34 -17.93
N PRO A 13 -1.56 25.02 -16.72
CA PRO A 13 -2.13 24.00 -15.83
C PRO A 13 -3.61 24.21 -15.51
N GLU A 14 -4.04 25.47 -15.34
CA GLU A 14 -5.44 25.77 -15.01
C GLU A 14 -6.39 25.53 -16.20
N LEU A 15 -5.91 25.72 -17.43
CA LEU A 15 -6.68 25.38 -18.63
C LEU A 15 -6.74 23.86 -18.83
N LEU A 16 -5.66 23.14 -18.51
CA LEU A 16 -5.66 21.68 -18.53
C LEU A 16 -6.63 21.10 -17.51
N ARG A 17 -6.61 21.59 -16.26
CA ARG A 17 -7.58 21.19 -15.22
C ARG A 17 -9.02 21.51 -15.62
N GLY A 18 -9.27 22.71 -16.15
CA GLY A 18 -10.60 23.12 -16.58
C GLY A 18 -11.11 22.40 -17.84
N PHE A 19 -10.21 21.86 -18.65
CA PHE A 19 -10.55 20.96 -19.76
C PHE A 19 -10.88 19.56 -19.22
N LEU A 20 -9.98 18.98 -18.42
CA LEU A 20 -10.16 17.65 -17.85
C LEU A 20 -11.45 17.56 -17.03
N ALA A 21 -11.75 18.55 -16.19
CA ALA A 21 -12.99 18.58 -15.40
C ALA A 21 -14.25 18.52 -16.28
N ARG A 22 -14.26 19.23 -17.41
CA ARG A 22 -15.39 19.22 -18.36
C ARG A 22 -15.54 17.88 -19.07
N GLU A 23 -14.42 17.27 -19.47
CA GLU A 23 -14.44 15.96 -20.13
C GLU A 23 -14.89 14.87 -19.15
N LEU A 24 -14.48 14.94 -17.88
CA LEU A 24 -14.92 14.02 -16.82
C LEU A 24 -16.42 14.15 -16.53
N GLU A 25 -16.95 15.38 -16.46
CA GLU A 25 -18.40 15.61 -16.31
C GLU A 25 -19.23 15.07 -17.50
N THR A 26 -18.60 14.99 -18.69
CA THR A 26 -19.29 14.60 -19.93
C THR A 26 -19.15 13.10 -20.24
N ASP A 27 -18.06 12.46 -19.80
CA ASP A 27 -17.74 11.06 -20.07
C ASP A 27 -17.44 10.28 -18.76
N PRO A 28 -18.45 9.61 -18.18
CA PRO A 28 -18.27 8.75 -16.99
C PRO A 28 -17.31 7.57 -17.21
N ASP A 29 -17.09 7.12 -18.46
CA ASP A 29 -16.09 6.09 -18.75
C ASP A 29 -14.67 6.66 -18.72
N LEU A 30 -14.49 7.93 -19.09
CA LEU A 30 -13.22 8.63 -18.91
C LEU A 30 -12.94 8.87 -17.43
N GLU A 31 -13.94 9.26 -16.65
CA GLU A 31 -13.85 9.35 -15.19
C GLU A 31 -13.41 8.02 -14.58
N ARG A 32 -14.09 6.93 -14.90
CA ARG A 32 -13.72 5.60 -14.41
C ARG A 32 -12.31 5.17 -14.85
N ARG A 33 -11.89 5.48 -16.07
CA ARG A 33 -10.54 5.16 -16.55
C ARG A 33 -9.47 6.03 -15.90
N LEU A 34 -9.77 7.30 -15.64
CA LEU A 34 -8.87 8.19 -14.90
C LEU A 34 -8.74 7.73 -13.46
N HIS A 35 -9.85 7.35 -12.81
CA HIS A 35 -9.83 6.69 -11.52
C HIS A 35 -9.01 5.41 -11.58
N SER A 36 -9.26 4.49 -12.52
CA SER A 36 -8.48 3.26 -12.68
C SER A 36 -6.99 3.51 -12.91
N PHE A 37 -6.63 4.55 -13.65
CA PHE A 37 -5.24 4.95 -13.92
C PHE A 37 -4.57 5.56 -12.68
N LEU A 38 -5.30 6.37 -11.91
CA LEU A 38 -4.85 6.86 -10.60
C LEU A 38 -4.89 5.77 -9.53
N ASN A 39 -5.63 4.68 -9.79
CA ASN A 39 -5.82 3.53 -8.92
C ASN A 39 -4.82 2.40 -9.11
N THR A 40 -3.88 2.54 -10.05
CA THR A 40 -2.73 1.65 -10.18
C THR A 40 -1.49 2.29 -9.56
N SER A 41 -0.78 1.58 -8.68
CA SER A 41 0.59 1.97 -8.31
C SER A 41 1.47 1.93 -9.56
N ASP A 42 2.41 2.88 -9.68
CA ASP A 42 3.47 2.80 -10.70
C ASP A 42 4.52 1.72 -10.34
N LEU A 43 4.42 1.14 -9.15
CA LEU A 43 5.32 0.12 -8.64
C LEU A 43 4.63 -1.25 -8.67
N ASP A 44 5.40 -2.26 -9.05
CA ASP A 44 4.98 -3.66 -8.91
C ASP A 44 5.50 -4.20 -7.57
N VAL A 45 4.58 -4.65 -6.72
CA VAL A 45 4.90 -5.21 -5.40
C VAL A 45 5.84 -6.42 -5.51
N TYR A 46 5.69 -7.25 -6.55
CA TYR A 46 6.52 -8.44 -6.74
C TYR A 46 7.93 -8.08 -7.18
N GLU A 47 8.09 -7.05 -8.03
CA GLU A 47 9.42 -6.56 -8.42
C GLU A 47 10.14 -5.92 -7.23
N LEU A 48 9.44 -5.11 -6.44
CA LEU A 48 9.99 -4.51 -5.21
C LEU A 48 10.36 -5.57 -4.19
N ARG A 49 9.51 -6.58 -4.01
CA ARG A 49 9.77 -7.69 -3.11
C ARG A 49 11.02 -8.46 -3.53
N ALA A 50 11.16 -8.78 -4.82
CA ALA A 50 12.37 -9.42 -5.35
C ALA A 50 13.62 -8.54 -5.19
N GLU A 51 13.51 -7.21 -5.36
CA GLU A 51 14.60 -6.26 -5.08
C GLU A 51 15.02 -6.33 -3.59
N ILE A 52 14.05 -6.30 -2.69
CA ILE A 52 14.25 -6.37 -1.24
C ILE A 52 14.90 -7.71 -0.86
N GLU A 53 14.36 -8.83 -1.30
CA GLU A 53 14.88 -10.18 -1.03
C GLU A 53 16.31 -10.35 -1.59
N SER A 54 16.61 -9.78 -2.76
CA SER A 54 17.96 -9.84 -3.33
C SER A 54 18.97 -8.99 -2.54
N LYS A 55 18.51 -7.94 -1.85
CA LYS A 55 19.37 -6.97 -1.17
C LYS A 55 19.65 -7.34 0.28
N TYR A 56 18.68 -7.93 0.96
CA TYR A 56 18.76 -8.24 2.37
C TYR A 56 18.81 -9.74 2.62
N GLY A 57 19.64 -10.17 3.58
CA GLY A 57 19.60 -11.52 4.12
C GLY A 57 18.78 -11.56 5.40
N TYR A 58 17.88 -12.53 5.53
CA TYR A 58 16.92 -12.63 6.64
C TYR A 58 17.43 -13.38 7.87
N GLN A 59 18.75 -13.57 7.97
CA GLN A 59 19.40 -14.08 9.20
C GLN A 59 19.31 -13.08 10.37
N THR A 60 19.06 -11.80 10.07
CA THR A 60 18.85 -10.71 11.03
C THR A 60 17.81 -9.75 10.49
N ALA A 61 17.24 -8.89 11.36
CA ALA A 61 16.32 -7.82 10.96
C ALA A 61 16.95 -6.94 9.85
N PRO A 62 16.30 -6.82 8.67
CA PRO A 62 16.78 -5.99 7.59
C PRO A 62 16.65 -4.51 7.94
N ASN A 63 17.58 -3.69 7.45
CA ASN A 63 17.47 -2.24 7.59
C ASN A 63 16.75 -1.63 6.38
N PHE A 64 15.51 -1.21 6.55
CA PHE A 64 14.68 -0.66 5.49
C PHE A 64 14.70 0.87 5.34
N THR A 65 15.60 1.58 6.00
CA THR A 65 15.65 3.06 5.98
C THR A 65 15.64 3.67 4.56
N GLN A 66 16.21 2.99 3.56
CA GLN A 66 16.15 3.49 2.17
C GLN A 66 14.77 3.35 1.54
N HIS A 67 14.05 2.28 1.86
CA HIS A 67 12.70 2.00 1.37
C HIS A 67 11.68 2.89 2.10
N GLU A 68 11.83 3.03 3.42
CA GLU A 68 11.04 3.96 4.25
C GLU A 68 11.13 5.39 3.70
N LYS A 69 12.35 5.92 3.49
CA LYS A 69 12.52 7.26 2.90
C LYS A 69 11.91 7.40 1.50
N ARG A 70 11.91 6.32 0.72
CA ARG A 70 11.29 6.31 -0.60
C ARG A 70 9.77 6.37 -0.48
N ALA A 71 9.18 5.59 0.42
CA ALA A 71 7.76 5.60 0.72
C ALA A 71 7.31 6.96 1.28
N GLU A 72 8.02 7.51 2.28
CA GLU A 72 7.80 8.86 2.82
C GLU A 72 7.81 9.92 1.71
N SER A 73 8.76 9.85 0.77
CA SER A 73 8.79 10.77 -0.36
C SER A 73 7.61 10.63 -1.32
N TYR A 74 6.99 9.44 -1.41
CA TYR A 74 5.75 9.27 -2.14
C TYR A 74 4.56 9.83 -1.37
N ILE A 75 4.49 9.62 -0.05
CA ILE A 75 3.48 10.23 0.83
C ILE A 75 3.51 11.76 0.71
N GLU A 76 4.69 12.38 0.79
CA GLU A 76 4.87 13.84 0.64
C GLU A 76 4.35 14.38 -0.70
N LYS A 77 4.31 13.53 -1.73
CA LYS A 77 3.80 13.85 -3.08
C LYS A 77 2.33 13.47 -3.26
N GLY A 78 1.65 12.98 -2.22
CA GLY A 78 0.27 12.48 -2.28
C GLY A 78 0.12 11.15 -3.00
N ARG A 79 1.22 10.42 -3.22
CA ARG A 79 1.27 9.14 -3.92
C ARG A 79 1.18 7.96 -2.93
N TYR A 80 0.08 7.92 -2.18
CA TYR A 80 -0.11 6.96 -1.08
C TYR A 80 -0.09 5.50 -1.51
N ARG A 81 -0.60 5.17 -2.70
CA ARG A 81 -0.54 3.79 -3.23
C ARG A 81 0.88 3.30 -3.44
N ASP A 82 1.76 4.14 -3.97
CA ASP A 82 3.16 3.73 -4.16
C ASP A 82 3.90 3.57 -2.83
N ALA A 83 3.53 4.40 -1.84
CA ALA A 83 4.06 4.25 -0.49
C ALA A 83 3.57 2.95 0.17
N GLU A 84 2.27 2.68 0.11
CA GLU A 84 1.64 1.43 0.55
C GLU A 84 2.31 0.22 -0.10
N THR A 85 2.52 0.26 -1.41
CA THR A 85 3.12 -0.85 -2.17
C THR A 85 4.57 -1.13 -1.73
N ILE A 86 5.32 -0.10 -1.33
CA ILE A 86 6.67 -0.28 -0.74
C ILE A 86 6.59 -0.93 0.63
N TYR A 87 5.72 -0.45 1.52
CA TYR A 87 5.57 -1.03 2.85
C TYR A 87 5.05 -2.47 2.77
N ARG A 88 4.14 -2.75 1.84
CA ARG A 88 3.67 -4.09 1.52
C ARG A 88 4.80 -5.01 1.09
N ALA A 89 5.61 -4.59 0.13
CA ALA A 89 6.77 -5.36 -0.30
C ALA A 89 7.76 -5.63 0.86
N MET A 90 7.95 -4.66 1.77
CA MET A 90 8.83 -4.80 2.94
C MET A 90 8.35 -5.91 3.89
N PHE A 91 7.11 -5.85 4.36
CA PHE A 91 6.62 -6.87 5.31
C PHE A 91 6.35 -8.22 4.63
N GLU A 92 5.92 -8.26 3.37
CA GLU A 92 5.76 -9.53 2.66
C GLU A 92 7.12 -10.25 2.52
N ALA A 93 8.17 -9.53 2.14
CA ALA A 93 9.50 -10.13 2.03
C ALA A 93 9.98 -10.69 3.38
N MET A 94 9.71 -10.00 4.50
CA MET A 94 10.02 -10.53 5.83
C MET A 94 9.17 -11.76 6.19
N ARG A 95 7.86 -11.71 5.91
CA ARG A 95 6.91 -12.80 6.17
C ARG A 95 7.35 -14.09 5.46
N ASP A 96 7.71 -13.99 4.19
CA ASP A 96 8.12 -15.15 3.39
C ASP A 96 9.42 -15.82 3.87
N HIS A 97 10.26 -15.09 4.62
CA HIS A 97 11.52 -15.58 5.19
C HIS A 97 11.49 -15.75 6.73
N LEU A 98 10.30 -15.81 7.35
CA LEU A 98 10.12 -15.95 8.80
C LEU A 98 10.92 -17.10 9.43
N HIS A 99 10.99 -18.24 8.72
CA HIS A 99 11.64 -19.46 9.19
C HIS A 99 13.17 -19.44 9.09
N GLU A 100 13.74 -18.46 8.38
CA GLU A 100 15.20 -18.27 8.29
C GLU A 100 15.76 -17.47 9.47
N PHE A 101 14.88 -16.77 10.18
CA PHE A 101 15.22 -16.05 11.40
C PHE A 101 15.44 -17.03 12.57
N ASP A 102 16.34 -16.69 13.50
CA ASP A 102 16.65 -17.55 14.63
C ASP A 102 15.39 -17.82 15.47
N SER A 103 14.91 -19.07 15.45
CA SER A 103 13.73 -19.53 16.17
C SER A 103 13.80 -19.30 17.68
N HIS A 104 14.99 -19.12 18.26
CA HIS A 104 15.16 -18.81 19.68
C HIS A 104 14.79 -17.36 20.02
N ARG A 105 14.55 -16.51 19.02
CA ARG A 105 14.10 -15.13 19.16
C ARG A 105 12.61 -14.91 18.81
N GLY A 106 11.90 -15.96 18.39
CA GLY A 106 10.47 -15.89 18.08
C GLY A 106 10.15 -15.19 16.75
N GLY A 107 10.86 -15.52 15.67
CA GLY A 107 10.53 -15.04 14.31
C GLY A 107 10.62 -13.51 14.13
N PHE A 108 10.26 -13.01 12.94
CA PHE A 108 10.09 -11.57 12.71
C PHE A 108 8.79 -11.00 13.30
N GLU A 109 7.89 -11.85 13.82
CA GLU A 109 6.60 -11.44 14.39
C GLU A 109 6.73 -10.49 15.59
N HIS A 110 7.86 -10.59 16.26
CA HIS A 110 8.24 -9.77 17.40
C HIS A 110 9.29 -8.71 17.05
N ASP A 111 9.71 -8.61 15.78
CA ASP A 111 10.65 -7.60 15.33
C ASP A 111 9.93 -6.28 15.06
N GLU A 112 10.43 -5.20 15.67
CA GLU A 112 9.86 -3.86 15.52
C GLU A 112 9.82 -3.42 14.04
N THR A 113 10.79 -3.82 13.22
CA THR A 113 10.83 -3.44 11.79
C THR A 113 9.64 -4.04 11.01
N PHE A 114 9.26 -5.26 11.35
CA PHE A 114 8.12 -5.94 10.72
C PHE A 114 6.81 -5.25 11.10
N GLN A 115 6.66 -4.96 12.40
CA GLN A 115 5.48 -4.31 12.95
C GLN A 115 5.32 -2.89 12.40
N ASP A 116 6.41 -2.13 12.36
CA ASP A 116 6.44 -0.77 11.84
C ASP A 116 6.08 -0.72 10.35
N ALA A 117 6.49 -1.73 9.56
CA ALA A 117 6.12 -1.81 8.15
C ALA A 117 4.61 -2.03 7.95
N ILE A 118 3.99 -2.92 8.74
CA ILE A 118 2.53 -3.16 8.69
C ILE A 118 1.75 -1.94 9.18
N ALA A 119 2.21 -1.30 10.26
CA ALA A 119 1.60 -0.07 10.77
C ALA A 119 1.70 1.06 9.75
N SER A 120 2.87 1.27 9.14
CA SER A 120 3.08 2.30 8.11
C SER A 120 2.25 2.06 6.86
N TYR A 121 2.06 0.80 6.46
CA TYR A 121 1.12 0.42 5.41
C TYR A 121 -0.31 0.88 5.74
N ALA A 122 -0.80 0.58 6.95
CA ALA A 122 -2.15 0.95 7.37
C ALA A 122 -2.34 2.47 7.46
N THR A 123 -1.36 3.18 8.04
CA THR A 123 -1.36 4.64 8.12
C THR A 123 -1.36 5.29 6.72
N CYS A 124 -0.65 4.72 5.74
CA CYS A 124 -0.70 5.22 4.36
C CYS A 124 -2.11 5.19 3.78
N ILE A 125 -2.84 4.08 4.01
CA ILE A 125 -4.22 3.91 3.50
C ILE A 125 -5.20 4.81 4.25
N HIS A 126 -5.01 4.96 5.56
CA HIS A 126 -5.76 5.90 6.38
C HIS A 126 -5.60 7.34 5.85
N ASP A 127 -4.36 7.78 5.68
CA ASP A 127 -4.04 9.15 5.27
C ASP A 127 -4.42 9.45 3.82
N ALA A 128 -4.45 8.43 2.97
CA ALA A 128 -4.98 8.53 1.62
C ALA A 128 -6.47 8.91 1.60
N ASN A 129 -7.20 8.68 2.71
CA ASN A 129 -8.62 9.01 2.88
C ASN A 129 -9.48 8.51 1.70
N LEU A 130 -9.22 7.27 1.28
CA LEU A 130 -9.90 6.63 0.15
C LEU A 130 -11.38 6.38 0.44
N PRO A 131 -12.25 6.36 -0.59
CA PRO A 131 -13.63 5.90 -0.43
C PRO A 131 -13.67 4.41 -0.07
N HIS A 132 -14.77 3.98 0.56
CA HIS A 132 -14.96 2.61 1.04
C HIS A 132 -14.66 1.57 -0.06
N GLU A 133 -15.20 1.76 -1.27
CA GLU A 133 -15.06 0.81 -2.37
C GLU A 133 -13.60 0.59 -2.78
N GLU A 134 -12.75 1.61 -2.65
CA GLU A 134 -11.31 1.49 -2.92
C GLU A 134 -10.55 0.93 -1.72
N LYS A 135 -11.05 1.12 -0.49
CA LYS A 135 -10.46 0.50 0.70
C LYS A 135 -10.70 -1.00 0.78
N CYS A 136 -11.79 -1.50 0.18
CA CYS A 136 -12.15 -2.92 0.26
C CYS A 136 -10.97 -3.83 -0.08
N GLU A 137 -10.22 -3.56 -1.14
CA GLU A 137 -9.05 -4.38 -1.52
C GLU A 137 -8.00 -4.48 -0.41
N TYR A 138 -7.67 -3.36 0.24
CA TYR A 138 -6.69 -3.34 1.32
C TYR A 138 -7.22 -4.01 2.59
N ILE A 139 -8.52 -3.85 2.87
CA ILE A 139 -9.22 -4.49 3.98
C ILE A 139 -9.24 -6.01 3.78
N GLU A 140 -9.60 -6.48 2.59
CA GLU A 140 -9.56 -7.91 2.23
C GLU A 140 -8.17 -8.48 2.42
N TYR A 141 -7.16 -7.78 1.89
CA TYR A 141 -5.78 -8.23 2.03
C TYR A 141 -5.39 -8.41 3.50
N CYS A 142 -5.58 -7.40 4.35
CA CYS A 142 -5.23 -7.52 5.76
C CYS A 142 -6.10 -8.52 6.52
N PHE A 143 -7.37 -8.68 6.14
CA PHE A 143 -8.25 -9.70 6.71
C PHE A 143 -7.79 -11.11 6.36
N ASP A 144 -7.43 -11.36 5.11
CA ASP A 144 -6.90 -12.65 4.67
C ASP A 144 -5.61 -12.99 5.40
N GLN A 145 -4.68 -12.02 5.52
CA GLN A 145 -3.46 -12.21 6.33
C GLN A 145 -3.78 -12.51 7.80
N TRP A 146 -4.78 -11.82 8.37
CA TRP A 146 -5.20 -12.06 9.74
C TRP A 146 -5.78 -13.47 9.96
N VAL A 147 -6.58 -13.97 9.01
CA VAL A 147 -7.25 -15.28 9.11
C VAL A 147 -6.30 -16.43 8.80
N ASP A 148 -5.49 -16.33 7.74
CA ASP A 148 -4.62 -17.44 7.30
C ASP A 148 -3.52 -17.76 8.32
N GLU A 149 -3.03 -16.75 9.04
CA GLU A 149 -1.94 -16.92 10.00
C GLU A 149 -2.40 -17.33 11.42
N HIS A 150 -3.71 -17.56 11.62
CA HIS A 150 -4.26 -18.02 12.91
C HIS A 150 -3.84 -19.46 13.29
N GLU A 151 -3.26 -20.25 12.38
CA GLU A 151 -2.80 -21.61 12.68
C GLU A 151 -1.36 -21.71 13.22
N GLU A 152 -0.50 -20.68 13.06
CA GLU A 152 0.93 -20.78 13.39
C GLU A 152 1.44 -19.86 14.52
N GLY A 153 0.58 -18.96 15.04
CA GLY A 153 0.75 -18.38 16.37
C GLY A 153 1.78 -17.25 16.52
N GLY A 154 1.40 -16.03 16.11
CA GLY A 154 2.00 -14.80 16.69
C GLY A 154 1.73 -13.49 15.93
N PHE A 155 1.75 -13.52 14.60
CA PHE A 155 1.60 -12.34 13.71
C PHE A 155 0.18 -11.80 13.41
N PRO A 156 -0.94 -12.53 13.56
CA PRO A 156 -2.26 -12.06 13.15
C PRO A 156 -2.69 -10.74 13.82
N GLN A 157 -2.17 -10.45 15.01
CA GLN A 157 -2.53 -9.25 15.75
C GLN A 157 -2.17 -7.96 15.00
N HIS A 158 -1.03 -7.91 14.30
CA HIS A 158 -0.58 -6.70 13.61
C HIS A 158 -1.48 -6.35 12.43
N PHE A 159 -1.94 -7.37 11.68
CA PHE A 159 -2.92 -7.18 10.62
C PHE A 159 -4.29 -6.76 11.16
N ARG A 160 -4.68 -7.26 12.34
CA ARG A 160 -5.88 -6.78 13.03
C ARG A 160 -5.76 -5.33 13.47
N GLU A 161 -4.61 -4.92 13.99
CA GLU A 161 -4.34 -3.51 14.36
C GLU A 161 -4.34 -2.61 13.13
N ALA A 162 -3.74 -3.05 12.03
CA ALA A 162 -3.82 -2.38 10.73
C ALA A 162 -5.26 -2.19 10.26
N LEU A 163 -6.11 -3.23 10.36
CA LEU A 163 -7.53 -3.15 10.03
C LEU A 163 -8.25 -2.08 10.88
N TRP A 164 -7.93 -1.99 12.18
CA TRP A 164 -8.49 -0.95 13.06
C TRP A 164 -8.07 0.47 12.65
N GLU A 165 -6.84 0.65 12.21
CA GLU A 165 -6.29 1.94 11.79
C GLU A 165 -6.89 2.41 10.45
N MET A 166 -6.94 1.55 9.43
CA MET A 166 -7.37 1.96 8.08
C MET A 166 -8.88 2.08 7.92
N CYS A 167 -9.65 1.32 8.71
CA CYS A 167 -11.12 1.38 8.68
C CYS A 167 -11.58 2.61 9.44
N THR A 168 -12.17 3.58 8.73
CA THR A 168 -12.59 4.86 9.33
C THR A 168 -14.09 5.11 9.24
N THR A 169 -14.81 4.27 8.47
CA THR A 169 -16.26 4.38 8.28
C THR A 169 -17.00 3.14 8.81
N GLU A 170 -18.30 3.27 9.05
CA GLU A 170 -19.13 2.12 9.45
C GLU A 170 -19.17 1.03 8.38
N ASP A 171 -19.14 1.42 7.09
CA ASP A 171 -19.11 0.47 5.98
C ASP A 171 -17.78 -0.30 5.94
N ASP A 172 -16.64 0.37 6.19
CA ASP A 172 -15.32 -0.29 6.33
C ASP A 172 -15.37 -1.37 7.42
N TYR A 173 -15.89 -1.05 8.61
CA TYR A 173 -15.97 -2.00 9.72
C TYR A 173 -16.92 -3.16 9.44
N ARG A 174 -18.09 -2.89 8.85
CA ARG A 174 -19.07 -3.95 8.51
C ARG A 174 -18.55 -4.92 7.47
N TYR A 175 -17.63 -4.47 6.61
CA TYR A 175 -17.08 -5.26 5.53
C TYR A 175 -16.33 -6.50 6.02
N TRP A 176 -15.41 -6.31 6.96
CA TRP A 176 -14.59 -7.42 7.51
C TRP A 176 -15.06 -7.90 8.89
N HIS A 177 -16.01 -7.20 9.52
CA HIS A 177 -16.68 -7.63 10.75
C HIS A 177 -18.22 -7.70 10.56
N PRO A 178 -18.73 -8.58 9.68
CA PRO A 178 -20.16 -8.75 9.49
C PRO A 178 -20.80 -9.30 10.78
N CYS A 179 -21.69 -8.51 11.37
CA CYS A 179 -22.50 -8.89 12.54
C CYS A 179 -23.35 -10.14 12.30
#